data_AF-A0A3N1VNG0-F1
#
_entry.id   AF-A0A3N1VNG0-F1
#
_cell.length_a   1.000
_cell.length_b   1.000
_cell.length_c   1.000
_cell.angle_alpha   90.00
_cell.angle_beta   90.00
_cell.angle_gamma   90.00
#
_symmetry.space_group_name_H-M   'P 1'
#
loop_
_entity.id
_entity.type
_entity.pdbx_description
1 polymer ?
#
loop_
_entity_poly.entity_id
_entity_poly.type
_entity_poly.pdbx_seq_one_letter_code
_entity_poly.pdbx_strand_id
1 'polypeptide(L)'
;MKRRFRVLPGGKSAAGGGALQPLRLYRAYSIAEMEKDDVTYYGVRVDWYRLDRAEPVVAMESLVADYEKLDEITRRQALEQVLRYLTEEEVWGLRTYLRERHGLEVIAEEVPLPIEVPTGPFHSPYGEVYEFLELSEQEGYALPYRIWGYYSVRGCLSGPNVARGVRFLQKALEKLEVSRDFSAKDLEGVIKALFFEEGLVVTSRNREGS
;
A
#
# COMPACT_ATOMS: atom_id res chain seq x y z
N MET A 1 17.60 -2.56 -22.00
CA MET A 1 18.60 -2.82 -20.93
C MET A 1 17.96 -3.67 -19.84
N LYS A 2 18.32 -4.96 -19.74
CA LYS A 2 17.80 -5.87 -18.70
C LYS A 2 18.54 -5.60 -17.39
N ARG A 3 17.88 -5.00 -16.39
CA ARG A 3 18.43 -4.91 -15.03
C ARG A 3 18.39 -6.31 -14.41
N ARG A 4 19.56 -6.94 -14.29
CA ARG A 4 19.76 -8.19 -13.55
C ARG A 4 19.63 -7.86 -12.06
N PHE A 5 18.56 -8.33 -11.43
CA PHE A 5 18.46 -8.33 -9.97
C PHE A 5 19.42 -9.39 -9.42
N ARG A 6 20.34 -8.96 -8.57
CA ARG A 6 21.17 -9.84 -7.74
C ARG A 6 20.27 -10.38 -6.63
N VAL A 7 19.87 -11.64 -6.73
CA VAL A 7 19.37 -12.39 -5.58
C VAL A 7 20.56 -12.55 -4.63
N LEU A 8 20.50 -11.93 -3.46
CA LEU A 8 21.42 -12.26 -2.38
C LEU A 8 21.01 -13.64 -1.86
N PRO A 9 21.85 -14.68 -1.98
CA PRO A 9 21.54 -15.96 -1.34
C PRO A 9 21.52 -15.73 0.17
N GLY A 10 20.34 -15.91 0.77
CA GLY A 10 20.16 -15.90 2.22
C GLY A 10 21.16 -16.85 2.86
N GLY A 11 21.85 -16.34 3.88
CA GLY A 11 22.88 -17.06 4.61
C GLY A 11 22.36 -18.42 5.09
N LYS A 12 23.22 -19.44 4.95
CA LYS A 12 23.03 -20.73 5.60
C LYS A 12 22.98 -20.51 7.10
N SER A 13 21.79 -20.53 7.69
CA SER A 13 21.66 -20.64 9.15
C SER A 13 21.97 -22.06 9.56
N ALA A 14 22.99 -22.19 10.41
CA ALA A 14 23.37 -23.42 11.06
C ALA A 14 22.19 -23.95 11.90
N ALA A 15 21.98 -25.26 11.85
CA ALA A 15 21.11 -25.97 12.76
C ALA A 15 21.60 -25.78 14.20
N GLY A 16 20.79 -25.13 15.04
CA GLY A 16 21.09 -24.97 16.46
C GLY A 16 19.94 -24.32 17.22
N GLY A 17 19.34 -25.08 18.13
CA GLY A 17 18.53 -24.60 19.28
C GLY A 17 17.27 -23.81 18.94
N GLY A 18 16.09 -24.45 19.08
CA GLY A 18 14.78 -23.82 18.95
C GLY A 18 14.52 -22.76 20.02
N ALA A 19 15.09 -21.57 19.85
CA ALA A 19 14.46 -20.36 20.32
C ALA A 19 13.26 -20.10 19.41
N LEU A 20 12.04 -20.11 19.97
CA LEU A 20 10.85 -19.64 19.27
C LEU A 20 11.18 -18.27 18.67
N GLN A 21 11.10 -18.13 17.35
CA GLN A 21 11.28 -16.81 16.75
C GLN A 21 10.25 -15.87 17.38
N PRO A 22 10.66 -14.63 17.75
CA PRO A 22 9.72 -13.66 18.29
C PRO A 22 8.59 -13.48 17.27
N LEU A 23 7.35 -13.49 17.76
CA LEU A 23 6.18 -13.26 16.92
C LEU A 23 6.32 -11.92 16.20
N ARG A 24 6.04 -11.91 14.90
CA ARG A 24 6.02 -10.71 14.07
C ARG A 24 4.64 -10.52 13.45
N LEU A 25 4.16 -9.28 13.53
CA LEU A 25 2.96 -8.82 12.86
C LEU A 25 3.33 -7.80 11.79
N TYR A 26 2.55 -7.77 10.72
CA TYR A 26 2.84 -6.98 9.54
C TYR A 26 1.60 -6.21 9.10
N ARG A 27 1.85 -4.97 8.67
CA ARG A 27 0.96 -4.24 7.77
C ARG A 27 1.42 -4.54 6.35
N ALA A 28 0.49 -4.95 5.50
CA ALA A 28 0.80 -5.25 4.10
C ALA A 28 0.05 -4.29 3.18
N TYR A 29 0.71 -3.86 2.11
CA TYR A 29 0.08 -3.06 1.06
C TYR A 29 0.66 -3.37 -0.31
N SER A 30 -0.12 -3.04 -1.33
CA SER A 30 0.32 -3.01 -2.73
C SER A 30 0.19 -1.60 -3.29
N ILE A 31 0.99 -1.31 -4.31
CA ILE A 31 0.86 -0.11 -5.12
C ILE A 31 0.35 -0.54 -6.49
N ALA A 32 -0.83 -0.05 -6.88
CA ALA A 32 -1.50 -0.47 -8.11
C ALA A 32 -1.84 0.73 -9.01
N GLU A 33 -2.04 0.44 -10.29
CA GLU A 33 -2.81 1.30 -11.18
C GLU A 33 -4.27 0.83 -11.13
N MET A 34 -5.21 1.75 -10.93
CA MET A 34 -6.64 1.42 -10.81
C MET A 34 -7.46 2.30 -11.74
N GLU A 35 -8.48 1.71 -12.35
CA GLU A 35 -9.46 2.45 -13.15
C GLU A 35 -10.72 2.66 -12.34
N LYS A 36 -11.21 3.90 -12.30
CA LYS A 36 -12.45 4.27 -11.63
C LYS A 36 -13.10 5.41 -12.40
N ASP A 37 -14.39 5.27 -12.71
CA ASP A 37 -15.18 6.27 -13.46
C ASP A 37 -14.49 6.72 -14.77
N ASP A 38 -13.98 5.74 -15.55
CA ASP A 38 -13.19 5.94 -16.78
C ASP A 38 -11.88 6.74 -16.60
N VAL A 39 -11.39 6.87 -15.36
CA VAL A 39 -10.14 7.54 -15.02
C VAL A 39 -9.14 6.54 -14.44
N THR A 40 -7.97 6.45 -15.06
CA THR A 40 -6.83 5.72 -14.49
C THR A 40 -6.16 6.54 -13.39
N TYR A 41 -5.98 5.92 -12.23
CA TYR A 41 -5.23 6.44 -11.09
C TYR A 41 -3.95 5.62 -10.93
N TYR A 42 -2.84 6.33 -10.76
CA TYR A 42 -1.51 5.76 -10.63
C TYR A 42 -1.05 5.81 -9.18
N GLY A 43 -0.38 4.76 -8.75
CA GLY A 43 0.22 4.69 -7.42
C GLY A 43 -0.80 4.58 -6.29
N VAL A 44 -1.94 3.93 -6.56
CA VAL A 44 -2.97 3.71 -5.56
C VAL A 44 -2.45 2.70 -4.54
N ARG A 45 -2.37 3.13 -3.29
CA ARG A 45 -2.01 2.25 -2.17
C ARG A 45 -3.24 1.47 -1.74
N VAL A 46 -3.14 0.14 -1.81
CA VAL A 46 -4.13 -0.80 -1.31
C VAL A 46 -3.57 -1.45 -0.06
N ASP A 47 -4.12 -1.11 1.10
CA ASP A 47 -3.75 -1.72 2.38
C ASP A 47 -4.56 -3.00 2.59
N TRP A 48 -3.85 -4.12 2.77
CA TRP A 48 -4.41 -5.45 2.90
C TRP A 48 -4.53 -5.84 4.37
N TYR A 49 -5.64 -6.48 4.73
CA TYR A 49 -5.89 -6.94 6.08
C TYR A 49 -6.66 -8.25 6.13
N ARG A 50 -6.48 -8.99 7.22
CA ARG A 50 -7.24 -10.21 7.50
C ARG A 50 -8.61 -9.88 8.09
N LEU A 51 -9.66 -10.50 7.55
CA LEU A 51 -11.04 -10.24 7.93
C LEU A 51 -11.58 -11.24 8.97
N ASP A 52 -11.13 -12.49 8.92
CA ASP A 52 -11.75 -13.62 9.63
C ASP A 52 -11.01 -14.10 10.88
N ARG A 53 -10.04 -13.32 11.38
CA ARG A 53 -9.34 -13.64 12.62
C ARG A 53 -10.23 -13.31 13.83
N ALA A 54 -10.69 -14.34 14.54
CA ALA A 54 -11.52 -14.17 15.74
C ALA A 54 -10.70 -13.85 17.00
N GLU A 55 -9.49 -14.38 17.11
CA GLU A 55 -8.63 -14.25 18.29
C GLU A 55 -7.21 -13.82 17.91
N PRO A 56 -6.53 -13.03 18.75
CA PRO A 56 -5.15 -12.63 18.47
C PRO A 56 -4.23 -13.85 18.51
N VAL A 57 -3.14 -13.78 17.73
CA VAL A 57 -2.15 -14.87 17.62
C VAL A 57 -1.43 -15.18 18.94
N VAL A 58 -1.38 -14.20 19.84
CA VAL A 58 -0.86 -14.30 21.21
C VAL A 58 -1.65 -13.33 22.11
N ALA A 59 -1.39 -13.38 23.41
CA ALA A 59 -2.04 -12.53 24.39
C ALA A 59 -1.85 -11.03 24.10
N MET A 60 -2.91 -10.23 24.29
CA MET A 60 -2.94 -8.81 23.93
C MET A 60 -1.90 -7.97 24.67
N GLU A 61 -1.55 -8.35 25.90
CA GLU A 61 -0.55 -7.71 26.76
C GLU A 61 0.86 -7.82 26.18
N SER A 62 1.10 -8.79 25.29
CA SER A 62 2.36 -8.92 24.55
C SER A 62 2.36 -8.11 23.25
N LEU A 63 1.19 -7.69 22.77
CA LEU A 63 1.02 -7.01 21.49
C LEU A 63 0.80 -5.51 21.63
N VAL A 64 0.20 -5.07 22.73
CA VAL A 64 -0.21 -3.67 22.96
C VAL A 64 0.34 -3.22 24.31
N ALA A 65 1.04 -2.09 24.30
CA ALA A 65 1.68 -1.55 25.50
C ALA A 65 0.60 -1.16 26.51
N ASP A 66 0.83 -1.51 27.78
CA ASP A 66 -0.07 -1.18 28.88
C ASP A 66 -1.55 -1.54 28.63
N TYR A 67 -1.82 -2.64 27.88
CA TYR A 67 -3.18 -3.04 27.50
C TYR A 67 -4.17 -3.04 28.67
N GLU A 68 -3.73 -3.52 29.84
CA GLU A 68 -4.56 -3.57 31.05
C GLU A 68 -4.88 -2.20 31.69
N LYS A 69 -4.23 -1.13 31.26
CA LYS A 69 -4.49 0.24 31.72
C LYS A 69 -5.33 1.04 30.73
N LEU A 70 -5.52 0.53 29.51
CA LEU A 70 -6.36 1.17 28.51
C LEU A 70 -7.84 1.12 28.92
N ASP A 71 -8.57 2.17 28.58
CA ASP A 71 -10.04 2.18 28.70
C ASP A 71 -10.69 1.20 27.72
N GLU A 72 -11.95 0.86 27.95
CA GLU A 72 -12.69 -0.14 27.18
C GLU A 72 -12.75 0.19 25.67
N ILE A 73 -12.92 1.46 25.31
CA ILE A 73 -13.01 1.88 23.91
C ILE A 73 -11.66 1.66 23.23
N THR A 74 -10.58 2.10 23.87
CA THR A 74 -9.22 1.94 23.34
C THR A 74 -8.80 0.47 23.27
N ARG A 75 -9.17 -0.36 24.25
CA ARG A 75 -8.94 -1.82 24.20
C ARG A 75 -9.64 -2.49 23.03
N ARG A 76 -10.89 -2.12 22.76
CA ARG A 76 -11.66 -2.64 21.62
C ARG A 76 -11.01 -2.24 20.29
N GLN A 77 -10.63 -0.98 20.15
CA GLN A 77 -9.93 -0.49 18.95
C GLN A 77 -8.59 -1.19 18.73
N ALA A 78 -7.83 -1.42 19.80
CA ALA A 78 -6.58 -2.16 19.76
C ALA A 78 -6.79 -3.61 19.32
N LEU A 79 -7.82 -4.28 19.85
CA LEU A 79 -8.17 -5.64 19.44
C LEU A 79 -8.54 -5.70 17.95
N GLU A 80 -9.47 -4.84 17.50
CA GLU A 80 -9.88 -4.77 16.09
C GLU A 80 -8.69 -4.51 15.16
N GLN A 81 -7.76 -3.66 15.56
CA GLN A 81 -6.54 -3.36 14.79
C GLN A 81 -5.58 -4.56 14.76
N VAL A 82 -5.33 -5.20 15.90
CA VAL A 82 -4.42 -6.36 16.00
C VAL A 82 -4.93 -7.54 15.17
N LEU A 83 -6.24 -7.81 15.21
CA LEU A 83 -6.83 -8.94 14.48
C LEU A 83 -6.63 -8.82 12.95
N ARG A 84 -6.48 -7.59 12.46
CA ARG A 84 -6.31 -7.26 11.04
C ARG A 84 -4.87 -7.43 10.54
N TYR A 85 -3.88 -7.41 11.42
CA TYR A 85 -2.49 -7.60 11.04
C TYR A 85 -2.23 -9.03 10.55
N LEU A 86 -1.24 -9.12 9.66
CA LEU A 86 -0.82 -10.37 9.06
C LEU A 86 0.41 -10.90 9.80
N THR A 87 0.47 -12.21 9.94
CA THR A 87 1.66 -12.97 10.31
C THR A 87 2.59 -13.10 9.10
N GLU A 88 3.83 -13.53 9.33
CA GLU A 88 4.80 -13.74 8.25
C GLU A 88 4.30 -14.77 7.21
N GLU A 89 3.68 -15.87 7.67
CA GLU A 89 3.10 -16.90 6.79
C GLU A 89 1.98 -16.31 5.93
N GLU A 90 1.09 -15.51 6.53
CA GLU A 90 -0.02 -14.91 5.80
C GLU A 90 0.45 -13.87 4.77
N VAL A 91 1.49 -13.09 5.11
CA VAL A 91 2.14 -12.18 4.16
C VAL A 91 2.74 -12.95 2.98
N TRP A 92 3.38 -14.09 3.26
CA TRP A 92 3.96 -14.92 2.20
C TRP A 92 2.90 -15.51 1.27
N GLY A 93 1.80 -16.02 1.84
CA GLY A 93 0.66 -16.49 1.07
C GLY A 93 0.06 -15.38 0.22
N LEU A 94 -0.15 -14.20 0.80
CA LEU A 94 -0.69 -13.02 0.10
C LEU A 94 0.23 -12.55 -1.04
N ARG A 95 1.54 -12.48 -0.80
CA ARG A 95 2.56 -12.16 -1.82
C ARG A 95 2.48 -13.10 -3.01
N THR A 96 2.45 -14.39 -2.73
CA THR A 96 2.43 -15.42 -3.77
C THR A 96 1.16 -15.31 -4.59
N TYR A 97 0.01 -15.23 -3.93
CA TYR A 97 -1.30 -15.11 -4.57
C TYR A 97 -1.42 -13.85 -5.44
N LEU A 98 -1.11 -12.66 -4.89
CA LEU A 98 -1.25 -11.39 -5.62
C LEU A 98 -0.28 -11.29 -6.79
N ARG A 99 0.95 -11.81 -6.64
CA ARG A 99 1.93 -11.81 -7.73
C ARG A 99 1.51 -12.74 -8.86
N GLU A 100 1.07 -13.96 -8.56
CA GLU A 100 0.74 -14.96 -9.58
C GLU A 100 -0.57 -14.65 -10.30
N ARG A 101 -1.60 -14.22 -9.56
CA ARG A 101 -2.94 -14.01 -10.11
C ARG A 101 -3.16 -12.59 -10.64
N HIS A 102 -2.53 -11.59 -10.02
CA HIS A 102 -2.80 -10.18 -10.32
C HIS A 102 -1.54 -9.42 -10.80
N GLY A 103 -0.36 -10.05 -10.81
CA GLY A 103 0.88 -9.35 -11.15
C GLY A 103 1.24 -8.22 -10.16
N LEU A 104 0.66 -8.25 -8.96
CA LEU A 104 0.84 -7.22 -7.94
C LEU A 104 1.88 -7.66 -6.91
N GLU A 105 2.80 -6.76 -6.60
CA GLU A 105 3.76 -6.93 -5.52
C GLU A 105 3.15 -6.48 -4.18
N VAL A 106 3.55 -7.17 -3.10
CA VAL A 106 3.09 -6.85 -1.74
C VAL A 106 4.29 -6.47 -0.87
N ILE A 107 4.25 -5.23 -0.42
CA ILE A 107 5.19 -4.67 0.55
C ILE A 107 4.62 -4.95 1.93
N ALA A 108 5.48 -5.38 2.86
CA ALA A 108 5.08 -5.67 4.23
C ALA A 108 6.01 -4.93 5.19
N GLU A 109 5.42 -4.15 6.08
CA GLU A 109 6.10 -3.38 7.11
C GLU A 109 5.84 -4.07 8.45
N GLU A 110 6.92 -4.42 9.15
CA GLU A 110 6.82 -5.00 10.49
C GLU A 110 6.23 -3.96 11.43
N VAL A 111 5.22 -4.38 12.21
CA VAL A 111 4.60 -3.55 13.24
C VAL A 111 5.50 -3.60 14.47
N PRO A 112 6.01 -2.46 14.97
CA PRO A 112 6.75 -2.43 16.21
C PRO A 112 5.87 -2.95 17.36
N LEU A 113 6.36 -3.98 18.05
CA LEU A 113 5.70 -4.55 19.22
C LEU A 113 6.50 -4.21 20.49
N PRO A 114 5.82 -3.87 21.61
CA PRO A 114 4.37 -3.68 21.71
C PRO A 114 3.88 -2.39 21.02
N ILE A 115 2.62 -2.38 20.57
CA ILE A 115 1.98 -1.22 19.95
C ILE A 115 1.71 -0.16 21.03
N GLU A 116 2.34 1.01 20.90
CA GLU A 116 2.24 2.09 21.89
C GLU A 116 0.93 2.86 21.81
N VAL A 117 0.43 3.13 20.59
CA VAL A 117 -0.77 3.93 20.35
C VAL A 117 -1.70 3.19 19.39
N PRO A 118 -2.71 2.48 19.89
CA PRO A 118 -3.71 1.85 19.03
C PRO A 118 -4.61 2.94 18.43
N THR A 119 -4.47 3.17 17.13
CA THR A 119 -5.21 4.23 16.40
C THR A 119 -6.56 3.76 15.86
N GLY A 120 -6.94 2.51 16.12
CA GLY A 120 -8.10 1.85 15.52
C GLY A 120 -7.88 1.45 14.05
N PRO A 121 -8.86 0.75 13.44
CA PRO A 121 -8.81 0.40 12.04
C PRO A 121 -9.00 1.66 11.18
N PHE A 122 -8.17 1.80 10.15
CA PHE A 122 -8.21 2.91 9.20
C PHE A 122 -7.95 4.28 9.84
N HIS A 123 -6.68 4.60 10.10
CA HIS A 123 -6.30 5.96 10.50
C HIS A 123 -5.44 6.57 9.39
N SER A 124 -6.06 7.40 8.55
CA SER A 124 -5.44 8.19 7.52
C SER A 124 -5.52 9.66 7.91
N PRO A 125 -4.39 10.38 7.84
CA PRO A 125 -4.36 11.81 8.15
C PRO A 125 -5.15 12.67 7.14
N TYR A 126 -5.75 12.07 6.09
CA TYR A 126 -6.35 12.79 4.97
C TYR A 126 -7.89 12.90 5.00
N GLY A 127 -8.58 12.33 6.00
CA GLY A 127 -10.05 12.35 6.10
C GLY A 127 -10.70 11.41 5.08
N GLU A 128 -11.42 10.41 5.58
CA GLU A 128 -11.45 9.10 4.94
C GLU A 128 -12.68 8.86 4.07
N VAL A 129 -12.43 8.72 2.76
CA VAL A 129 -13.30 7.95 1.85
C VAL A 129 -12.47 6.77 1.39
N TYR A 130 -12.81 5.59 1.89
CA TYR A 130 -12.23 4.33 1.45
C TYR A 130 -13.18 3.59 0.55
N GLU A 131 -12.59 2.94 -0.43
CA GLU A 131 -13.21 1.86 -1.18
C GLU A 131 -12.59 0.54 -0.74
N PHE A 132 -13.36 -0.53 -0.87
CA PHE A 132 -12.95 -1.86 -0.43
C PHE A 132 -12.77 -2.79 -1.62
N LEU A 133 -11.72 -3.60 -1.56
CA LEU A 133 -11.49 -4.72 -2.46
C LEU A 133 -11.72 -6.02 -1.68
N GLU A 134 -12.84 -6.66 -1.96
CA GLU A 134 -13.25 -7.92 -1.35
C GLU A 134 -12.50 -9.10 -1.98
N LEU A 135 -11.16 -9.15 -1.80
CA LEU A 135 -10.29 -10.10 -2.48
C LEU A 135 -10.71 -11.56 -2.22
N SER A 136 -11.15 -11.88 -1.00
CA SER A 136 -11.64 -13.22 -0.62
C SER A 136 -12.92 -13.65 -1.32
N GLU A 137 -13.71 -12.71 -1.85
CA GLU A 137 -14.98 -13.01 -2.54
C GLU A 137 -14.79 -13.18 -4.05
N GLN A 138 -13.57 -12.97 -4.55
CA GLN A 138 -13.26 -13.16 -5.96
C GLN A 138 -13.21 -14.64 -6.32
N GLU A 139 -13.71 -14.97 -7.51
CA GLU A 139 -13.62 -16.33 -8.05
C GLU A 139 -12.17 -16.80 -8.07
N GLY A 140 -11.92 -18.04 -7.63
CA GLY A 140 -10.60 -18.67 -7.62
C GLY A 140 -9.64 -18.17 -6.53
N TYR A 141 -10.14 -17.46 -5.51
CA TYR A 141 -9.37 -17.15 -4.31
C TYR A 141 -8.92 -18.45 -3.60
N ALA A 142 -7.61 -18.57 -3.33
CA ALA A 142 -6.99 -19.83 -2.91
C ALA A 142 -6.35 -19.80 -1.51
N LEU A 143 -6.38 -18.67 -0.81
CA LEU A 143 -5.78 -18.55 0.52
C LEU A 143 -6.74 -19.14 1.58
N PRO A 144 -6.21 -19.80 2.63
CA PRO A 144 -7.03 -20.44 3.67
C PRO A 144 -7.61 -19.46 4.71
N TYR A 145 -7.49 -18.15 4.47
CA TYR A 145 -7.96 -17.07 5.32
C TYR A 145 -8.50 -15.94 4.45
N ARG A 146 -9.46 -15.16 4.94
CA ARG A 146 -10.10 -14.09 4.18
C ARG A 146 -9.30 -12.79 4.25
N ILE A 147 -8.80 -12.32 3.11
CA ILE A 147 -8.13 -11.02 2.96
C ILE A 147 -9.04 -10.06 2.24
N TRP A 148 -9.18 -8.85 2.78
CA TRP A 148 -9.75 -7.69 2.09
C TRP A 148 -8.70 -6.59 1.97
N GLY A 149 -8.90 -5.69 1.02
CA GLY A 149 -8.10 -4.49 0.84
C GLY A 149 -8.95 -3.25 1.01
N TYR A 150 -8.35 -2.15 1.43
CA TYR A 150 -8.95 -0.82 1.33
C TYR A 150 -7.99 0.14 0.66
N TYR A 151 -8.53 1.10 -0.07
CA TYR A 151 -7.74 2.10 -0.77
C TYR A 151 -8.49 3.43 -0.85
N SER A 152 -7.76 4.48 -1.19
CA SER A 152 -8.33 5.76 -1.60
C SER A 152 -7.60 6.25 -2.85
N VAL A 153 -8.35 6.74 -3.84
CA VAL A 153 -7.79 7.43 -5.01
C VAL A 153 -7.52 8.91 -4.74
N ARG A 154 -7.92 9.40 -3.54
CA ARG A 154 -7.72 10.80 -3.16
C ARG A 154 -6.22 11.07 -3.01
N GLY A 155 -5.76 12.11 -3.69
CA GLY A 155 -4.34 12.48 -3.70
C GLY A 155 -3.48 11.66 -4.65
N CYS A 156 -4.02 10.63 -5.32
CA CYS A 156 -3.30 9.90 -6.36
C CYS A 156 -3.16 10.71 -7.65
N LEU A 157 -2.12 10.40 -8.43
CA LEU A 157 -1.94 10.95 -9.77
C LEU A 157 -2.96 10.33 -10.71
N SER A 158 -3.78 11.15 -11.37
CA SER A 158 -4.78 10.67 -12.33
C SER A 158 -4.34 10.86 -13.77
N GLY A 159 -4.90 10.09 -14.70
CA GLY A 159 -4.71 10.23 -16.15
C GLY A 159 -4.87 11.68 -16.65
N PRO A 160 -5.93 12.41 -16.25
CA PRO A 160 -6.07 13.83 -16.58
C PRO A 160 -4.91 14.70 -16.07
N ASN A 161 -4.37 14.44 -14.88
CA ASN A 161 -3.21 15.16 -14.35
C ASN A 161 -1.94 14.85 -15.15
N VAL A 162 -1.73 13.58 -15.53
CA VAL A 162 -0.64 13.16 -16.41
C VAL A 162 -0.71 13.89 -17.75
N ALA A 163 -1.87 13.87 -18.41
CA ALA A 163 -2.06 14.53 -19.70
C ALA A 163 -1.78 16.04 -19.64
N ARG A 164 -2.21 16.70 -18.56
CA ARG A 164 -1.90 18.12 -18.31
C ARG A 164 -0.41 18.35 -18.08
N GLY A 165 0.23 17.48 -17.30
CA GLY A 165 1.67 17.53 -17.05
C GLY A 165 2.49 17.37 -18.32
N VAL A 166 2.16 16.39 -19.17
CA VAL A 166 2.80 16.20 -20.48
C VAL A 166 2.67 17.47 -21.33
N ARG A 167 1.46 18.02 -21.43
CA ARG A 167 1.22 19.26 -22.18
C ARG A 167 2.00 20.45 -21.60
N PHE A 168 2.11 20.53 -20.28
CA PHE A 168 2.89 21.58 -19.60
C PHE A 168 4.38 21.48 -19.94
N LEU A 169 4.97 20.28 -19.82
CA LEU A 169 6.38 20.05 -20.15
C LEU A 169 6.68 20.33 -21.63
N GLN A 170 5.80 19.90 -22.55
CA GLN A 170 5.93 20.21 -23.97
C GLN A 170 6.03 21.72 -24.21
N LYS A 171 5.12 22.50 -23.63
CA LYS A 171 5.12 23.96 -23.76
C LYS A 171 6.33 24.63 -23.09
N ALA A 172 6.80 24.08 -21.97
CA ALA A 172 7.98 24.60 -21.29
C ALA A 172 9.25 24.39 -22.14
N LEU A 173 9.41 23.19 -22.71
CA LEU A 173 10.54 22.85 -23.58
C LEU A 173 10.53 23.68 -24.87
N GLU A 174 9.35 23.87 -25.48
CA GLU A 174 9.17 24.76 -26.64
C GLU A 174 9.62 26.19 -26.32
N LYS A 175 9.22 26.74 -25.17
CA LYS A 175 9.60 28.08 -24.73
C LYS A 175 11.08 28.23 -24.39
N LEU A 176 11.74 27.15 -24.00
CA LEU A 176 13.17 27.11 -23.74
C LEU A 176 13.99 26.82 -25.01
N GLU A 177 13.33 26.71 -26.17
CA GLU A 177 13.95 26.38 -27.46
C GLU A 177 14.77 25.08 -27.42
N VAL A 178 14.35 24.12 -26.59
CA VAL A 178 15.00 22.80 -26.49
C VAL A 178 14.57 21.95 -27.69
N SER A 179 15.46 21.82 -28.67
CA SER A 179 15.24 21.15 -29.97
C SER A 179 15.26 19.61 -29.92
N ARG A 180 15.02 19.01 -28.77
CA ARG A 180 15.04 17.55 -28.61
C ARG A 180 13.62 17.00 -28.70
N ASP A 181 13.45 15.98 -29.55
CA ASP A 181 12.20 15.24 -29.66
C ASP A 181 12.03 14.32 -28.43
N PHE A 182 11.16 14.73 -27.52
CA PHE A 182 10.69 13.90 -26.43
C PHE A 182 9.35 13.27 -26.80
N SER A 183 9.25 11.94 -26.70
CA SER A 183 7.96 11.28 -26.90
C SER A 183 7.00 11.61 -25.75
N ALA A 184 5.69 11.53 -26.00
CA ALA A 184 4.69 11.69 -24.95
C ALA A 184 4.92 10.73 -23.76
N LYS A 185 5.43 9.53 -24.06
CA LYS A 185 5.76 8.50 -23.06
C LYS A 185 6.95 8.90 -22.17
N ASP A 186 7.96 9.56 -22.74
CA ASP A 186 9.10 10.05 -21.96
C ASP A 186 8.66 11.12 -20.98
N LEU A 187 7.84 12.06 -21.46
CA LEU A 187 7.29 13.15 -20.63
C LEU A 187 6.33 12.63 -19.56
N GLU A 188 5.50 11.63 -19.89
CA GLU A 188 4.67 10.94 -18.89
C GLU A 188 5.53 10.31 -17.79
N GLY A 189 6.64 9.66 -18.17
CA GLY A 189 7.60 9.10 -17.22
C GLY A 189 8.17 10.16 -16.27
N VAL A 190 8.51 11.34 -16.79
CA VAL A 190 8.95 12.48 -15.98
C VAL A 190 7.85 12.97 -15.03
N ILE A 191 6.62 13.12 -15.50
CA ILE A 191 5.49 13.55 -14.64
C ILE A 191 5.23 12.56 -13.53
N LYS A 192 5.24 11.25 -13.83
CA LYS A 192 5.11 10.20 -12.82
C LYS A 192 6.24 10.25 -11.81
N ALA A 193 7.49 10.41 -12.25
CA ALA A 193 8.65 10.53 -11.36
C ALA A 193 8.53 11.74 -10.42
N LEU A 194 8.25 12.93 -10.96
CA LEU A 194 8.08 14.16 -10.16
C LEU A 194 6.97 14.01 -9.11
N PHE A 195 5.88 13.32 -9.46
CA PHE A 195 4.81 13.05 -8.52
C PHE A 195 5.25 12.09 -7.41
N PHE A 196 5.88 10.95 -7.75
CA PHE A 196 6.27 9.93 -6.77
C PHE A 196 7.47 10.33 -5.89
N GLU A 197 8.38 11.14 -6.42
CA GLU A 197 9.59 11.56 -5.72
C GLU A 197 9.37 12.87 -4.95
N GLU A 198 8.59 13.81 -5.50
CA GLU A 198 8.46 15.17 -4.96
C GLU A 198 7.02 15.59 -4.63
N GLY A 199 6.02 14.76 -4.94
CA GLY A 199 4.60 15.10 -4.73
C GLY A 199 4.08 16.19 -5.68
N LEU A 200 4.81 16.50 -6.76
CA LEU A 200 4.45 17.58 -7.68
C LEU A 200 3.40 17.12 -8.70
N VAL A 201 2.35 17.92 -8.88
CA VAL A 201 1.26 17.63 -9.82
C VAL A 201 0.82 18.88 -10.57
N VAL A 202 0.55 18.73 -11.86
CA VAL A 202 -0.01 19.80 -12.70
C VAL A 202 -1.53 19.69 -12.72
N THR A 203 -2.21 20.67 -12.14
CA THR A 203 -3.67 20.79 -12.17
C THR A 203 -4.10 21.91 -13.12
N SER A 204 -5.32 21.82 -13.65
CA SER A 204 -5.93 23.00 -14.24
C SER A 204 -6.30 23.96 -13.12
N ARG A 205 -5.99 25.26 -13.28
CA ARG A 205 -6.73 26.26 -12.51
C ARG A 205 -8.20 26.08 -12.86
N ASN A 206 -9.01 25.60 -11.92
CA ASN A 206 -10.43 25.84 -12.01
C ASN A 206 -10.59 27.36 -12.14
N ARG A 207 -11.23 27.82 -13.20
CA ARG A 207 -11.99 29.07 -13.12
C ARG A 207 -13.15 28.76 -12.18
N GLU A 208 -12.89 28.74 -10.87
CA GLU A 208 -13.97 28.92 -9.92
C GLU A 208 -14.49 30.33 -10.13
N GLY A 209 -15.81 30.41 -10.29
CA GLY A 209 -16.52 31.57 -10.80
C GLY A 209 -16.16 32.86 -10.09
N SER A 210 -15.89 33.87 -10.91
CA SER A 210 -16.30 35.24 -10.63
C SER A 210 -17.83 35.34 -10.64
#